data_AF-A0A2J8AG19-F1
#
_entry.id   AF-A0A2J8AG19-F1
#
_cell.length_a   1.000
_cell.length_b   1.000
_cell.length_c   1.000
_cell.angle_alpha   90.00
_cell.angle_beta   90.00
_cell.angle_gamma   90.00
#
_symmetry.space_group_name_H-M   'P 1'
#
loop_
_entity.id
_entity.type
_entity.pdbx_description
1 polymer ?
#
loop_
_entity_poly.entity_id
_entity_poly.type
_entity_poly.pdbx_seq_one_letter_code
_entity_poly.pdbx_strand_id
1 'polypeptide(L)'
;MAGKPTVDPAYINGAAYLRTVGFVNQAEVARVLDIAMNPDSLFLSYGDGRRTKNASARKLDVDADIKPVVDFLLARGVSVGDVAKTISGHPPVLSYSVPDRLEPFWDYLASLGITNVSAAIIARPSLLGLDVDANLRKIVEYLKYTETPPELIIKYVAESI
;
A
#
# COMPACT_ATOMS: atom_id res chain seq x y z
N MET A 1 16.68 -33.63 17.90
CA MET A 1 17.03 -32.26 17.47
C MET A 1 15.92 -31.76 16.57
N ALA A 2 15.12 -30.78 17.00
CA ALA A 2 14.13 -30.18 16.10
C ALA A 2 14.91 -29.43 15.00
N GLY A 3 14.70 -29.80 13.74
CA GLY A 3 15.31 -29.11 12.60
C GLY A 3 14.95 -27.62 12.67
N LYS A 4 15.90 -26.74 12.31
CA LYS A 4 15.62 -25.30 12.21
C LYS A 4 14.35 -25.11 11.36
N PRO A 5 13.40 -24.26 11.79
CA PRO A 5 12.23 -23.98 10.98
C PRO A 5 12.69 -23.54 9.59
N THR A 6 12.25 -24.24 8.56
CA THR A 6 12.52 -23.87 7.17
C THR A 6 11.72 -22.63 6.85
N VAL A 7 12.41 -21.54 6.51
CA VAL A 7 11.77 -20.29 6.08
C VAL A 7 11.04 -20.54 4.77
N ASP A 8 9.80 -20.05 4.67
CA ASP A 8 8.97 -20.21 3.47
C ASP A 8 9.64 -19.57 2.24
N PRO A 9 9.77 -20.29 1.10
CA PRO A 9 10.37 -19.76 -0.12
C PRO A 9 9.76 -18.45 -0.61
N ALA A 10 8.46 -18.22 -0.39
CA ALA A 10 7.80 -16.98 -0.79
C ALA A 10 8.39 -15.76 -0.05
N TYR A 11 8.72 -15.91 1.24
CA TYR A 11 9.38 -14.86 2.01
C TYR A 11 10.82 -14.63 1.54
N ILE A 12 11.54 -15.69 1.18
CA ILE A 12 12.93 -15.58 0.70
C ILE A 12 12.96 -14.86 -0.65
N ASN A 13 12.12 -15.28 -1.59
CA ASN A 13 12.04 -14.70 -2.93
C ASN A 13 11.54 -13.25 -2.88
N GLY A 14 10.50 -12.98 -2.09
CA GLY A 14 10.02 -11.62 -1.85
C GLY A 14 11.10 -10.72 -1.25
N ALA A 15 11.85 -11.22 -0.26
CA ALA A 15 12.93 -10.45 0.37
C ALA A 15 14.08 -10.18 -0.61
N ALA A 16 14.44 -11.16 -1.45
CA ALA A 16 15.46 -10.97 -2.49
C ALA A 16 15.02 -9.90 -3.49
N TYR A 17 13.78 -9.96 -3.96
CA TYR A 17 13.24 -8.97 -4.90
C TYR A 17 13.17 -7.57 -4.29
N LEU A 18 12.63 -7.42 -3.07
CA LEU A 18 12.49 -6.11 -2.42
C LEU A 18 13.85 -5.39 -2.27
N ARG A 19 14.94 -6.12 -2.04
CA ARG A 19 16.29 -5.52 -2.00
C ARG A 19 16.73 -4.94 -3.35
N THR A 20 16.29 -5.50 -4.47
CA THR A 20 16.60 -4.97 -5.80
C THR A 20 15.87 -3.67 -6.11
N VAL A 21 14.77 -3.37 -5.40
CA VAL A 21 13.90 -2.21 -5.63
C VAL A 21 14.04 -1.13 -4.53
N GLY A 22 15.18 -1.12 -3.83
CA GLY A 22 15.57 -0.04 -2.92
C GLY A 22 15.45 -0.33 -1.43
N PHE A 23 14.99 -1.52 -1.02
CA PHE A 23 14.99 -1.88 0.40
C PHE A 23 16.40 -2.24 0.88
N VAL A 24 16.93 -1.47 1.83
CA VAL A 24 18.27 -1.69 2.42
C VAL A 24 18.24 -2.42 3.77
N ASN A 25 17.18 -2.22 4.56
CA ASN A 25 17.10 -2.75 5.92
C ASN A 25 16.37 -4.09 5.96
N GLN A 26 17.07 -5.13 6.41
CA GLN A 26 16.49 -6.48 6.49
C GLN A 26 15.32 -6.59 7.46
N ALA A 27 15.32 -5.85 8.57
CA ALA A 27 14.20 -5.84 9.51
C ALA A 27 12.96 -5.20 8.90
N GLU A 28 13.15 -4.18 8.07
CA GLU A 28 12.06 -3.52 7.35
C GLU A 28 11.47 -4.42 6.27
N VAL A 29 12.32 -5.12 5.49
CA VAL A 29 11.88 -6.14 4.53
C VAL A 29 11.06 -7.23 5.23
N ALA A 30 11.55 -7.74 6.37
CA ALA A 30 10.84 -8.75 7.14
C ALA A 30 9.48 -8.24 7.65
N ARG A 31 9.43 -7.00 8.14
CA ARG A 31 8.19 -6.34 8.58
C ARG A 31 7.18 -6.20 7.43
N VAL A 32 7.63 -5.71 6.28
CA VAL A 32 6.76 -5.49 5.10
C VAL A 32 6.15 -6.81 4.65
N LEU A 33 6.98 -7.85 4.50
CA LEU A 33 6.51 -9.16 4.06
C LEU A 33 5.61 -9.83 5.09
N ASP A 34 5.92 -9.72 6.39
CA ASP A 34 5.04 -10.24 7.45
C ASP A 34 3.67 -9.54 7.40
N ILE A 35 3.61 -8.21 7.33
CA ILE A 35 2.33 -7.49 7.21
C ILE A 35 1.56 -7.90 5.94
N ALA A 36 2.26 -8.05 4.81
CA ALA A 36 1.63 -8.36 3.53
C ALA A 36 1.17 -9.83 3.43
N MET A 37 1.86 -10.76 4.10
CA MET A 37 1.66 -12.21 3.90
C MET A 37 1.11 -12.95 5.10
N ASN A 38 1.17 -12.37 6.31
CA ASN A 38 0.71 -12.99 7.54
C ASN A 38 -0.56 -12.28 8.07
N PRO A 39 -1.75 -12.92 8.02
CA PRO A 39 -2.99 -12.33 8.54
C PRO A 39 -2.97 -12.08 10.05
N ASP A 40 -2.05 -12.73 10.77
CA ASP A 40 -1.83 -12.56 12.21
C ASP A 40 -0.55 -11.76 12.51
N SER A 41 -0.07 -10.95 11.54
CA SER A 41 1.05 -10.05 11.73
C SER A 41 0.87 -9.17 12.96
N LEU A 42 1.91 -9.12 13.80
CA LEU A 42 1.93 -8.30 15.02
C LEU A 42 2.39 -6.86 14.75
N PHE A 43 2.82 -6.54 13.53
CA PHE A 43 3.33 -5.21 13.21
C PHE A 43 2.26 -4.17 12.93
N LEU A 44 1.01 -4.57 12.67
CA LEU A 44 -0.13 -3.64 12.50
C LEU A 44 -0.65 -3.08 13.84
N SER A 45 -0.20 -3.63 14.98
CA SER A 45 -0.61 -3.18 16.31
C SER A 45 0.39 -2.22 16.94
N TYR A 46 0.45 -0.98 16.44
CA TYR A 46 1.05 0.12 17.20
C TYR A 46 0.20 1.38 17.02
N GLY A 47 -0.46 1.82 18.11
CA GLY A 47 -1.04 3.16 18.20
C GLY A 47 -2.44 3.25 18.83
N ASP A 48 -3.39 2.39 18.45
CA ASP A 48 -4.81 2.58 18.80
C ASP A 48 -5.48 1.36 19.48
N GLY A 49 -4.72 0.28 19.72
CA GLY A 49 -5.23 -0.97 20.30
C GLY A 49 -6.17 -1.75 19.39
N ARG A 50 -6.49 -1.25 18.19
CA ARG A 50 -7.28 -1.97 17.18
C ARG A 50 -6.32 -2.72 16.28
N ARG A 51 -6.37 -4.05 16.35
CA ARG A 51 -5.71 -4.90 15.35
C ARG A 51 -6.46 -4.74 14.02
N THR A 52 -6.10 -3.75 13.21
CA THR A 52 -6.53 -3.74 11.82
C THR A 52 -5.71 -4.83 11.13
N LYS A 53 -6.30 -6.04 11.01
CA LYS A 53 -5.66 -7.12 10.28
C LYS A 53 -5.61 -6.74 8.79
N ASN A 54 -4.53 -7.09 8.11
CA ASN A 54 -4.53 -7.05 6.65
C ASN A 54 -5.46 -8.17 6.14
N ALA A 55 -6.69 -7.81 5.77
CA ALA A 55 -7.67 -8.77 5.25
C ALA A 55 -7.23 -9.41 3.93
N SER A 56 -6.28 -8.80 3.22
CA SER A 56 -5.72 -9.31 1.96
C SER A 56 -4.44 -10.14 2.17
N ALA A 57 -4.03 -10.37 3.42
CA ALA A 57 -2.80 -11.11 3.70
C ALA A 57 -2.87 -12.56 3.22
N ARG A 58 -1.90 -12.93 2.38
CA ARG A 58 -1.72 -14.28 1.83
C ARG A 58 -0.27 -14.45 1.38
N LYS A 59 0.15 -15.68 1.05
CA LYS A 59 1.43 -15.88 0.37
C LYS A 59 1.41 -15.18 -0.99
N LEU A 60 2.45 -14.40 -1.26
CA LEU A 60 2.64 -13.65 -2.49
C LEU A 60 3.74 -14.30 -3.34
N ASP A 61 3.50 -14.34 -4.64
CA ASP A 61 4.50 -14.65 -5.64
C ASP A 61 5.17 -13.36 -6.15
N VAL A 62 6.46 -13.44 -6.47
CA VAL A 62 7.21 -12.25 -6.91
C VAL A 62 6.71 -11.76 -8.25
N ASP A 63 6.51 -12.65 -9.23
CA ASP A 63 6.19 -12.27 -10.60
C ASP A 63 4.69 -12.00 -10.78
N ALA A 64 3.84 -12.73 -10.05
CA ALA A 64 2.38 -12.56 -10.15
C ALA A 64 1.81 -11.44 -9.27
N ASP A 65 2.42 -11.15 -8.10
CA ASP A 65 1.85 -10.21 -7.13
C ASP A 65 2.74 -8.98 -6.88
N ILE A 66 4.00 -9.19 -6.46
CA ILE A 66 4.85 -8.09 -5.97
C ILE A 66 5.38 -7.21 -7.12
N LYS A 67 5.89 -7.84 -8.17
CA LYS A 67 6.50 -7.16 -9.31
C LYS A 67 5.49 -6.29 -10.07
N PRO A 68 4.26 -6.74 -10.38
CA PRO A 68 3.27 -5.89 -11.02
C PRO A 68 2.95 -4.62 -10.23
N VAL A 69 2.87 -4.69 -8.90
CA VAL A 69 2.66 -3.52 -8.04
C VAL A 69 3.83 -2.55 -8.13
N VAL A 70 5.08 -3.05 -8.05
CA VAL A 70 6.27 -2.21 -8.18
C VAL A 70 6.36 -1.56 -9.57
N ASP A 71 6.19 -2.34 -10.62
CA ASP A 71 6.25 -1.86 -12.00
C ASP A 71 5.15 -0.81 -12.27
N PHE A 72 3.96 -1.00 -11.70
CA PHE A 72 2.88 -0.02 -11.75
C PHE A 72 3.24 1.31 -11.05
N LEU A 73 3.78 1.26 -9.83
CA LEU A 73 4.20 2.47 -9.10
C LEU A 73 5.28 3.25 -9.88
N LEU A 74 6.28 2.54 -10.43
CA LEU A 74 7.33 3.11 -11.27
C LEU A 74 6.74 3.75 -12.54
N ALA A 75 5.82 3.06 -13.22
CA ALA A 75 5.14 3.56 -14.41
C ALA A 75 4.29 4.81 -14.14
N ARG A 76 3.77 4.97 -12.92
CA ARG A 76 3.07 6.19 -12.46
C ARG A 76 4.02 7.29 -11.97
N GLY A 77 5.33 7.13 -12.11
CA GLY A 77 6.32 8.16 -11.80
C GLY A 77 6.75 8.20 -10.33
N VAL A 78 6.49 7.16 -9.56
CA VAL A 78 7.11 6.99 -8.23
C VAL A 78 8.58 6.61 -8.45
N SER A 79 9.52 7.32 -7.84
CA SER A 79 10.94 7.00 -7.98
C SER A 79 11.29 5.67 -7.27
N VAL A 80 12.39 5.00 -7.64
CA VAL A 80 12.82 3.77 -6.97
C VAL A 80 13.01 3.97 -5.45
N GLY A 81 13.55 5.12 -5.04
CA GLY A 81 13.70 5.45 -3.62
C GLY A 81 12.36 5.62 -2.91
N ASP A 82 11.38 6.21 -3.60
CA ASP A 82 10.04 6.41 -3.06
C ASP A 82 9.19 5.13 -3.08
N VAL A 83 9.43 4.19 -4.00
CA VAL A 83 8.74 2.90 -4.03
C VAL A 83 8.93 2.15 -2.71
N ALA A 84 10.18 2.06 -2.23
CA ALA A 84 10.46 1.43 -0.95
C ALA A 84 9.75 2.14 0.21
N LYS A 85 9.79 3.47 0.23
CA LYS A 85 9.10 4.30 1.24
C LYS A 85 7.57 4.11 1.21
N THR A 86 6.96 4.09 0.02
CA THR A 86 5.53 3.88 -0.17
C THR A 86 5.11 2.49 0.29
N ILE A 87 5.82 1.45 -0.12
CA ILE A 87 5.52 0.07 0.31
C ILE A 87 5.73 -0.07 1.82
N SER A 88 6.78 0.52 2.39
CA SER A 88 7.01 0.50 3.84
C SER A 88 5.90 1.18 4.63
N GLY A 89 5.36 2.29 4.11
CA GLY A 89 4.28 3.04 4.73
C GLY A 89 2.92 2.34 4.63
N HIS A 90 2.69 1.55 3.59
CA HIS A 90 1.48 0.74 3.44
C HIS A 90 1.77 -0.66 2.84
N PRO A 91 2.35 -1.58 3.64
CA PRO A 91 2.78 -2.89 3.14
C PRO A 91 1.69 -3.75 2.48
N PRO A 92 0.40 -3.68 2.90
CA PRO A 92 -0.67 -4.41 2.22
C PRO A 92 -0.77 -4.14 0.71
N VAL A 93 -0.23 -3.04 0.20
CA VAL A 93 -0.22 -2.72 -1.24
C VAL A 93 0.35 -3.85 -2.09
N LEU A 94 1.33 -4.62 -1.58
CA LEU A 94 1.94 -5.74 -2.30
C LEU A 94 0.95 -6.86 -2.63
N SER A 95 -0.18 -6.90 -1.93
CA SER A 95 -1.22 -7.90 -2.11
C SER A 95 -2.34 -7.47 -3.06
N TYR A 96 -2.31 -6.22 -3.56
CA TYR A 96 -3.39 -5.62 -4.33
C TYR A 96 -3.31 -5.94 -5.82
N SER A 97 -4.47 -6.17 -6.42
CA SER A 97 -4.60 -6.28 -7.89
C SER A 97 -4.34 -4.92 -8.52
N VAL A 98 -3.43 -4.85 -9.49
CA VAL A 98 -3.22 -3.64 -10.29
C VAL A 98 -4.50 -3.23 -11.03
N PRO A 99 -5.09 -4.08 -11.90
CA PRO A 99 -6.26 -3.69 -12.69
C PRO A 99 -7.52 -3.47 -11.84
N ASP A 100 -7.73 -4.27 -10.80
CA ASP A 100 -9.01 -4.23 -10.06
C ASP A 100 -8.99 -3.23 -8.90
N ARG A 101 -7.81 -2.78 -8.46
CA ARG A 101 -7.70 -1.93 -7.27
C ARG A 101 -6.81 -0.71 -7.47
N LEU A 102 -5.56 -0.88 -7.93
CA LEU A 102 -4.63 0.25 -8.02
C LEU A 102 -4.98 1.20 -9.17
N GLU A 103 -5.37 0.69 -10.33
CA GLU A 103 -5.80 1.50 -11.47
C GLU A 103 -7.07 2.31 -11.16
N PRO A 104 -8.18 1.71 -10.70
CA PRO A 104 -9.38 2.46 -10.32
C PRO A 104 -9.11 3.50 -9.24
N PHE A 105 -8.24 3.18 -8.28
CA PHE A 105 -7.82 4.12 -7.25
C PHE A 105 -7.08 5.33 -7.83
N TRP A 106 -6.12 5.11 -8.73
CA TRP A 106 -5.39 6.20 -9.38
C TRP A 106 -6.31 7.08 -10.21
N ASP A 107 -7.17 6.47 -11.01
CA ASP A 107 -8.10 7.17 -11.90
C ASP A 107 -9.13 7.95 -11.09
N TYR A 108 -9.60 7.40 -9.97
CA TYR A 108 -10.52 8.09 -9.08
C TYR A 108 -9.88 9.34 -8.45
N LEU A 109 -8.67 9.23 -7.90
CA LEU A 109 -7.97 10.39 -7.34
C LEU A 109 -7.73 11.48 -8.39
N ALA A 110 -7.32 11.10 -9.61
CA ALA A 110 -7.18 12.03 -10.72
C ALA A 110 -8.52 12.71 -11.07
N SER A 111 -9.64 11.98 -11.05
CA SER A 111 -10.98 12.51 -11.29
C SER A 111 -11.45 13.53 -10.23
N LEU A 112 -10.86 13.51 -9.03
CA LEU A 112 -11.12 14.51 -7.99
C LEU A 112 -10.34 15.82 -8.20
N GLY A 113 -9.43 15.87 -9.18
CA GLY A 113 -8.56 17.01 -9.44
C GLY A 113 -7.16 16.90 -8.82
N ILE A 114 -6.78 15.72 -8.29
CA ILE A 114 -5.41 15.48 -7.82
C ILE A 114 -4.51 15.26 -9.03
N THR A 115 -3.72 16.28 -9.37
CA THR A 115 -2.87 16.27 -10.57
C THR A 115 -1.61 15.41 -10.42
N ASN A 116 -1.11 15.25 -9.20
CA ASN A 116 0.05 14.41 -8.89
C ASN A 116 -0.29 13.38 -7.82
N VAL A 117 -1.01 12.34 -8.24
CA VAL A 117 -1.43 11.22 -7.37
C VAL A 117 -0.21 10.53 -6.74
N SER A 118 0.88 10.39 -7.49
CA SER A 118 2.12 9.79 -7.01
C SER A 118 2.72 10.56 -5.83
N ALA A 119 2.78 11.90 -5.91
CA ALA A 119 3.23 12.73 -4.80
C ALA A 119 2.33 12.59 -3.56
N ALA A 120 1.00 12.52 -3.75
CA ALA A 120 0.07 12.31 -2.65
C ALA A 120 0.30 10.96 -1.95
N ILE A 121 0.53 9.89 -2.70
CA ILE A 121 0.80 8.55 -2.15
C ILE A 121 2.17 8.47 -1.47
N ILE A 122 3.19 9.15 -2.00
CA ILE A 122 4.51 9.23 -1.37
C ILE A 122 4.44 9.98 -0.04
N ALA A 123 3.63 11.05 0.02
CA ALA A 123 3.40 11.81 1.24
C ALA A 123 2.54 11.04 2.26
N ARG A 124 1.55 10.29 1.79
CA ARG A 124 0.59 9.54 2.62
C ARG A 124 0.34 8.13 2.05
N PRO A 125 1.25 7.16 2.28
CA PRO A 125 1.08 5.80 1.75
C PRO A 125 -0.20 5.09 2.22
N SER A 126 -0.69 5.42 3.43
CA SER A 126 -1.93 4.85 3.97
C SER A 126 -3.17 5.15 3.13
N LEU A 127 -3.11 6.12 2.21
CA LEU A 127 -4.19 6.41 1.27
C LEU A 127 -4.52 5.21 0.38
N LEU A 128 -3.52 4.38 0.06
CA LEU A 128 -3.71 3.12 -0.69
C LEU A 128 -4.60 2.12 0.05
N GLY A 129 -4.74 2.25 1.37
CA GLY A 129 -5.66 1.45 2.17
C GLY A 129 -7.13 1.79 1.93
N LEU A 130 -7.42 2.95 1.35
CA LEU A 130 -8.77 3.35 0.96
C LEU A 130 -9.15 2.68 -0.35
N ASP A 131 -10.30 2.05 -0.34
CA ASP A 131 -10.86 1.37 -1.49
C ASP A 131 -11.93 2.28 -2.09
N VAL A 132 -11.87 2.47 -3.41
CA VAL A 132 -12.71 3.45 -4.12
C VAL A 132 -14.18 3.21 -3.86
N ASP A 133 -14.62 1.97 -4.04
CA ASP A 133 -16.03 1.61 -3.97
C ASP A 133 -16.49 1.33 -2.54
N ALA A 134 -15.61 0.79 -1.69
CA ALA A 134 -15.98 0.46 -0.32
C ALA A 134 -16.08 1.70 0.58
N ASN A 135 -15.15 2.66 0.45
CA ASN A 135 -15.03 3.77 1.41
C ASN A 135 -14.75 5.15 0.80
N LEU A 136 -13.84 5.28 -0.17
CA LEU A 136 -13.36 6.59 -0.59
C LEU A 136 -14.46 7.41 -1.28
N ARG A 137 -15.27 6.77 -2.14
CA ARG A 137 -16.42 7.44 -2.77
C ARG A 137 -17.42 7.97 -1.73
N LYS A 138 -17.71 7.19 -0.69
CA LYS A 138 -18.63 7.59 0.39
C LYS A 138 -18.09 8.80 1.17
N ILE A 139 -16.78 8.83 1.43
CA ILE A 139 -16.13 9.98 2.08
C ILE A 139 -16.29 11.24 1.21
N VAL A 140 -15.99 11.14 -0.09
CA VAL A 140 -16.11 12.27 -1.01
C VAL A 140 -17.56 12.74 -1.17
N GLU A 141 -18.51 11.82 -1.30
CA GLU A 141 -19.93 12.14 -1.40
C GLU A 141 -20.45 12.84 -0.14
N TYR A 142 -20.02 12.38 1.04
CA TYR A 142 -20.36 13.05 2.30
C TYR A 142 -19.79 14.47 2.36
N LEU A 143 -18.53 14.69 1.98
CA LEU A 143 -17.93 16.02 1.95
C LEU A 143 -18.67 16.96 0.99
N LYS A 144 -19.03 16.47 -0.20
CA LYS A 144 -19.86 17.22 -1.17
C LYS A 144 -21.23 17.56 -0.59
N TYR A 145 -21.87 16.62 0.09
CA TYR A 145 -23.16 16.84 0.74
C TYR A 145 -23.10 17.93 1.82
N THR A 146 -21.98 18.00 2.56
CA THR A 146 -21.74 19.08 3.53
C THR A 146 -21.27 20.40 2.91
N GLU A 147 -21.39 20.55 1.59
CA GLU A 147 -20.98 21.74 0.82
C GLU A 147 -19.50 22.09 1.01
N THR A 148 -18.65 21.10 1.30
CA THR A 148 -17.21 21.30 1.39
C THR A 148 -16.68 21.73 0.02
N PRO A 149 -15.96 22.86 -0.08
CA PRO A 149 -15.37 23.31 -1.34
C PRO A 149 -14.45 22.24 -1.97
N PRO A 150 -14.48 22.05 -3.30
CA PRO A 150 -13.70 21.00 -3.98
C PRO A 150 -12.20 20.99 -3.64
N GLU A 151 -11.59 22.16 -3.47
CA GLU A 151 -10.20 22.32 -3.07
C GLU A 151 -9.90 21.75 -1.68
N LEU A 152 -10.86 21.84 -0.75
CA LEU A 152 -10.73 21.25 0.58
C LEU A 152 -10.97 19.75 0.56
N ILE A 153 -11.83 19.24 -0.34
CA ILE A 153 -12.00 17.79 -0.54
C ILE A 153 -10.68 17.17 -1.00
N ILE A 154 -10.05 17.77 -2.02
CA ILE A 154 -8.73 17.35 -2.51
C ILE A 154 -7.73 17.32 -1.36
N LYS A 155 -7.69 18.40 -0.56
CA LYS A 155 -6.82 18.51 0.60
C LYS A 155 -7.07 17.40 1.63
N TYR A 156 -8.31 17.15 2.02
CA TYR A 156 -8.66 16.12 3.01
C TYR A 156 -8.36 14.70 2.55
N VAL A 157 -8.47 14.45 1.24
CA VAL A 157 -8.12 13.15 0.66
C VAL A 157 -6.60 13.00 0.57
N ALA A 158 -5.90 13.96 -0.04
CA ALA A 158 -4.47 13.84 -0.33
C ALA A 158 -3.57 14.08 0.89
N GLU A 159 -3.97 14.95 1.82
CA GLU A 159 -3.17 15.38 2.95
C GLU A 159 -3.73 14.80 4.26
N SER A 160 -2.86 14.44 5.21
CA SER A 160 -3.31 14.13 6.57
C SER A 160 -3.66 15.44 7.26
N ILE A 161 -4.88 15.53 7.81
CA ILE A 161 -5.26 16.58 8.77
C ILE A 161 -4.49 16.35 10.08
#